data_AF-A0A2V5V6R4-F1
#
_entry.id   AF-A0A2V5V6R4-F1
#
_cell.length_a   1.000
_cell.length_b   1.000
_cell.length_c   1.000
_cell.angle_alpha   90.00
_cell.angle_beta   90.00
_cell.angle_gamma   90.00
#
_symmetry.space_group_name_H-M   'P 1'
#
loop_
_entity.id
_entity.type
_entity.pdbx_description
1 polymer ?
#
loop_
_entity_poly.entity_id
_entity_poly.type
_entity_poly.pdbx_seq_one_letter_code
_entity_poly.pdbx_strand_id
1 'polypeptide(L)'
;MWQWREKEAEAADRPPFHILQNHELLDAAVSFASEKLPDYRHFSSRRRQAFRAAATSALQSRESEWPVLRRRFGTRPSAGTIARTEELRRRRDRAATELDLEPSFIAPRSTLGAIAADQTRATTLLVPWQRATLGF
;
A
#
# COMPACT_ATOMS: atom_id res chain seq x y z
N MET A 1 -11.88 11.11 -10.88
CA MET A 1 -12.97 10.31 -10.25
C MET A 1 -12.69 9.91 -8.80
N TRP A 2 -11.57 9.26 -8.45
CA TRP A 2 -11.28 8.90 -7.03
C TRP A 2 -11.32 10.12 -6.09
N GLN A 3 -10.64 11.21 -6.43
CA GLN A 3 -10.66 12.45 -5.65
C GLN A 3 -12.06 13.05 -5.46
N TRP A 4 -12.96 12.86 -6.43
CA TRP A 4 -14.36 13.29 -6.29
C TRP A 4 -15.06 12.49 -5.20
N ARG A 5 -14.85 11.17 -5.17
CA ARG A 5 -15.44 10.30 -4.15
C ARG A 5 -14.96 10.67 -2.76
N GLU A 6 -13.66 10.95 -2.61
CA GLU A 6 -13.08 11.37 -1.33
C GLU A 6 -13.74 12.67 -0.81
N LYS A 7 -13.91 13.67 -1.69
CA LYS A 7 -14.60 14.93 -1.32
C LYS A 7 -16.08 14.73 -0.96
N GLU A 8 -16.79 13.87 -1.68
CA GLU A 8 -18.19 13.55 -1.36
C GLU A 8 -18.33 12.77 -0.05
N ALA A 9 -17.35 11.93 0.26
CA ALA A 9 -17.28 11.14 1.48
C ALA A 9 -17.03 12.04 2.70
N GLU A 10 -16.05 12.94 2.58
CA GLU A 10 -15.73 13.97 3.57
C GLU A 10 -16.93 14.88 3.83
N ALA A 11 -17.56 15.41 2.77
CA ALA A 11 -18.73 16.29 2.89
C ALA A 11 -19.96 15.58 3.50
N ALA A 12 -20.06 14.26 3.36
CA ALA A 12 -21.16 13.46 3.91
C ALA A 12 -20.84 12.86 5.28
N ASP A 13 -19.63 13.08 5.81
CA ASP A 13 -19.10 12.43 7.02
C ASP A 13 -19.31 10.91 6.99
N ARG A 14 -18.94 10.29 5.86
CA ARG A 14 -19.12 8.85 5.63
C ARG A 14 -17.88 8.24 4.99
N PRO A 15 -17.60 6.95 5.22
CA PRO A 15 -16.54 6.25 4.51
C PRO A 15 -16.73 6.31 2.98
N PRO A 16 -15.65 6.44 2.17
CA PRO A 16 -15.77 6.57 0.71
C PRO A 16 -16.52 5.44 0.01
N PHE A 17 -16.46 4.22 0.52
CA PHE A 17 -17.16 3.07 -0.04
C PHE A 17 -18.69 3.17 0.11
N HIS A 18 -19.21 3.99 1.03
CA HIS A 18 -20.64 4.30 1.10
C HIS A 18 -21.11 5.27 0.01
N ILE A 19 -20.19 6.01 -0.61
CA ILE A 19 -20.51 6.89 -1.74
C ILE A 19 -20.51 6.09 -3.04
N LEU A 20 -19.41 5.37 -3.30
CA LEU A 20 -19.26 4.49 -4.45
C LEU A 20 -18.24 3.38 -4.15
N GLN A 21 -18.60 2.13 -4.39
CA GLN A 21 -17.72 1.00 -4.13
C GLN A 21 -16.48 1.05 -5.02
N ASN A 22 -15.39 0.42 -4.59
CA ASN A 22 -14.14 0.45 -5.34
C ASN A 22 -14.27 -0.21 -6.72
N HIS A 23 -15.00 -1.32 -6.82
CA HIS A 23 -15.25 -1.99 -8.09
C HIS A 23 -16.09 -1.11 -9.03
N GLU A 24 -17.17 -0.50 -8.51
CA GLU A 24 -18.01 0.41 -9.30
C GLU A 24 -17.22 1.63 -9.81
N LEU A 25 -16.31 2.17 -9.01
CA LEU A 25 -15.44 3.28 -9.42
C LEU A 25 -14.52 2.89 -10.59
N LEU A 26 -14.01 1.65 -10.60
CA LEU A 26 -13.19 1.13 -11.69
C LEU A 26 -14.03 0.85 -12.94
N ASP A 27 -15.19 0.21 -12.77
CA ASP A 27 -16.13 -0.09 -13.86
C ASP A 27 -16.62 1.19 -14.53
N ALA A 28 -16.87 2.24 -13.72
CA ALA A 28 -17.19 3.56 -14.24
C ALA A 28 -16.05 4.15 -15.06
N ALA A 29 -14.80 4.05 -14.59
CA ALA A 29 -13.65 4.56 -15.33
C ALA A 29 -13.49 3.85 -16.69
N VAL A 30 -13.67 2.52 -16.74
CA VAL A 30 -13.66 1.74 -17.98
C VAL A 30 -14.84 2.13 -18.89
N SER A 31 -16.02 2.35 -18.30
CA SER A 31 -17.21 2.78 -19.05
C SER A 31 -17.02 4.15 -19.69
N PHE A 32 -16.51 5.13 -18.95
CA PHE A 32 -16.22 6.48 -19.47
C PHE A 32 -15.15 6.45 -20.57
N ALA A 33 -14.12 5.60 -20.44
CA ALA A 33 -13.13 5.41 -21.50
C ALA A 33 -13.73 4.77 -22.76
N SER A 34 -14.84 4.05 -22.64
CA SER A 34 -15.59 3.45 -23.75
C SER A 34 -16.80 4.29 -24.19
N GLU A 35 -16.82 5.58 -23.87
CA GLU A 35 -17.91 6.53 -24.16
C GLU A 35 -19.30 6.14 -23.59
N LYS A 36 -19.33 5.23 -22.61
CA LYS A 36 -20.55 4.87 -21.89
C LYS A 36 -20.68 5.72 -20.64
N LEU A 37 -21.89 6.21 -20.39
CA LEU A 37 -22.22 6.97 -19.19
C LEU A 37 -22.81 6.04 -18.13
N PRO A 38 -22.03 5.61 -17.12
CA PRO A 38 -22.59 4.89 -15.99
C PRO A 38 -23.57 5.79 -15.24
N ASP A 39 -24.73 5.24 -14.88
CA ASP A 39 -25.72 5.92 -14.06
C ASP A 39 -26.03 5.11 -12.80
N TYR A 40 -25.96 5.80 -11.67
CA TYR A 40 -26.16 5.23 -10.35
C TYR A 40 -27.44 5.82 -9.76
N ARG A 41 -28.41 4.95 -9.44
CA ARG A 41 -29.75 5.38 -8.96
C ARG A 41 -29.67 6.18 -7.67
N HIS A 42 -28.76 5.81 -6.77
CA HIS A 42 -28.55 6.46 -5.47
C HIS A 42 -27.81 7.80 -5.54
N PHE A 43 -27.35 8.22 -6.72
CA PHE A 43 -26.76 9.55 -6.87
C PHE A 43 -27.86 10.61 -6.93
N SER A 44 -27.66 11.72 -6.21
CA SER A 44 -28.44 12.93 -6.45
C SER A 44 -28.04 13.57 -7.78
N SER A 45 -28.88 14.45 -8.33
CA SER A 45 -28.56 15.18 -9.56
C SER A 45 -27.23 15.94 -9.45
N ARG A 46 -26.95 16.54 -8.29
CA ARG A 46 -25.66 17.19 -7.97
C ARG A 46 -24.48 16.21 -8.06
N ARG A 47 -24.60 15.03 -7.43
CA ARG A 47 -23.54 14.00 -7.46
C ARG A 47 -23.31 13.46 -8.86
N ARG A 48 -24.37 13.21 -9.65
CA ARG A 48 -24.24 12.77 -11.05
C ARG A 48 -23.46 13.79 -11.87
N GLN A 49 -23.81 15.08 -11.76
CA GLN A 49 -23.14 16.13 -12.52
C GLN A 49 -21.67 16.25 -12.11
N ALA A 50 -21.38 16.28 -10.81
CA ALA A 50 -20.01 16.35 -10.30
C ALA A 50 -19.17 15.13 -10.68
N PHE A 51 -19.77 13.93 -10.67
CA PHE A 51 -19.11 12.70 -11.07
C PHE A 51 -18.75 12.70 -12.56
N ARG A 52 -19.71 13.10 -13.42
CA ARG A 52 -19.48 13.26 -14.87
C ARG A 52 -18.41 14.29 -15.15
N ALA A 53 -18.47 15.46 -14.49
CA ALA A 53 -17.44 16.49 -14.62
C ALA A 53 -16.04 15.98 -14.23
N ALA A 54 -15.96 15.19 -13.15
CA ALA A 54 -14.70 14.59 -12.70
C ALA A 54 -14.17 13.49 -13.63
N ALA A 55 -15.03 12.85 -14.43
CA ALA A 55 -14.63 11.90 -15.47
C ALA A 55 -14.20 12.63 -16.75
N THR A 56 -14.99 13.60 -17.22
CA THR A 56 -14.68 14.43 -18.39
C THR A 56 -13.37 15.20 -18.21
N SER A 57 -13.13 15.79 -17.04
CA SER A 57 -11.86 16.47 -16.75
C SER A 57 -10.67 15.52 -16.86
N ALA A 58 -10.81 14.26 -16.44
CA ALA A 58 -9.74 13.27 -16.55
C ALA A 58 -9.51 12.81 -18.00
N LEU A 59 -10.57 12.69 -18.80
CA LEU A 59 -10.47 12.37 -20.24
C LEU A 59 -9.83 13.49 -21.05
N GLN A 60 -9.96 14.74 -20.60
CA GLN A 60 -9.37 15.92 -21.24
C GLN A 60 -7.94 16.23 -20.76
N SER A 61 -7.47 15.56 -19.70
CA SER A 61 -6.11 15.72 -19.18
C SER A 61 -5.08 15.20 -20.18
N ARG A 62 -4.00 15.97 -20.37
CA ARG A 62 -2.87 15.56 -21.20
C ARG A 62 -2.18 14.34 -20.59
N GLU A 63 -1.63 13.47 -21.43
CA GLU A 63 -0.89 12.28 -20.96
C GLU A 63 0.25 12.62 -19.98
N SER A 64 0.86 13.80 -20.12
CA SER A 64 1.91 14.30 -19.21
C SER A 64 1.42 14.55 -17.78
N GLU A 65 0.12 14.74 -17.58
CA GLU A 65 -0.51 14.98 -16.27
C GLU A 65 -1.09 13.70 -15.67
N TRP A 66 -1.05 12.59 -16.42
CA TRP A 66 -1.59 11.34 -15.94
C TRP A 66 -0.77 10.81 -14.75
N PRO A 67 -1.44 10.19 -13.77
CA PRO A 67 -0.74 9.59 -12.65
C PRO A 67 0.20 8.49 -13.16
N VAL A 68 1.48 8.59 -12.82
CA VAL A 68 2.46 7.56 -13.16
C VAL A 68 2.17 6.32 -12.33
N LEU A 69 1.89 5.20 -13.00
CA LEU A 69 1.77 3.91 -12.34
C LEU A 69 3.11 3.57 -11.66
N ARG A 70 3.15 3.68 -10.33
CA ARG A 70 4.29 3.22 -9.55
C ARG A 70 4.36 1.71 -9.66
N ARG A 71 5.27 1.20 -10.51
CA ARG A 71 5.58 -0.23 -10.53
C ARG A 71 5.90 -0.65 -9.11
N ARG A 72 5.30 -1.75 -8.65
CA ARG A 72 5.70 -2.38 -7.38
C ARG A 72 7.13 -2.85 -7.55
N PHE A 73 8.08 -2.03 -7.11
CA PHE A 73 9.48 -2.40 -7.06
C PHE A 73 9.66 -3.32 -5.85
N GLY A 74 9.88 -4.59 -6.14
CA GLY A 74 10.38 -5.57 -5.18
C GLY A 74 11.28 -6.51 -5.96
N THR A 75 12.59 -6.39 -5.79
CA THR A 75 13.51 -7.39 -6.34
C THR A 75 13.17 -8.71 -5.68
N ARG A 76 12.91 -9.75 -6.48
CA ARG A 76 12.73 -11.09 -5.94
C ARG A 76 13.95 -11.41 -5.07
N PRO A 77 13.77 -11.75 -3.78
CA PRO A 77 14.91 -12.06 -2.92
C PRO A 77 15.74 -13.17 -3.56
N SER A 78 17.05 -12.94 -3.67
CA SER A 78 17.97 -13.98 -4.13
C SER A 78 17.95 -15.16 -3.16
N ALA A 79 18.30 -16.37 -3.62
CA ALA A 79 18.41 -17.54 -2.74
C ALA A 79 19.31 -17.27 -1.52
N GLY A 80 20.42 -16.53 -1.71
CA GLY A 80 21.29 -16.11 -0.61
C GLY A 80 20.64 -15.12 0.36
N THR A 81 19.75 -14.25 -0.10
CA THR A 81 18.97 -13.36 0.78
C THR A 81 17.93 -14.13 1.58
N ILE A 82 17.28 -15.12 0.97
CA ILE A 82 16.34 -16.02 1.65
C ILE A 82 17.06 -16.81 2.75
N ALA A 83 18.20 -17.43 2.43
CA ALA A 83 19.00 -18.17 3.39
C ALA A 83 19.46 -17.30 4.57
N ARG A 84 19.95 -16.08 4.30
CA ARG A 84 20.32 -15.12 5.35
C ARG A 84 19.13 -14.70 6.21
N THR A 85 17.96 -14.49 5.61
CA THR A 85 16.73 -14.13 6.35
C THR A 85 16.33 -15.25 7.32
N GLU A 86 16.35 -16.51 6.87
CA GLU A 86 16.02 -17.64 7.73
C GLU A 86 17.08 -17.89 8.81
N GLU A 87 18.36 -17.61 8.53
CA GLU A 87 19.40 -17.66 9.55
C GLU A 87 19.18 -16.62 10.66
N LEU A 88 18.89 -15.36 10.28
CA LEU A 88 18.57 -14.32 11.25
C LEU A 88 17.29 -14.62 12.04
N ARG A 89 16.29 -15.24 11.39
CA ARG A 89 15.08 -15.70 12.06
C ARG A 89 15.40 -16.75 13.12
N ARG A 90 16.22 -17.75 12.82
CA ARG A 90 16.61 -18.79 13.79
C ARG A 90 17.35 -18.20 14.99
N ARG A 91 18.24 -17.22 14.77
CA ARG A 91 18.94 -16.51 15.85
C ARG A 91 17.97 -15.72 16.73
N ARG A 92 17.06 -14.97 16.10
CA ARG A 92 16.01 -14.22 16.79
C ARG A 92 15.14 -15.14 17.64
N ASP A 93 14.66 -16.25 17.07
CA ASP A 93 13.74 -17.17 17.75
C ASP A 93 14.42 -17.90 18.93
N ARG A 94 15.71 -18.20 18.81
CA ARG A 94 16.52 -18.72 19.91
C ARG A 94 16.65 -17.69 21.04
N ALA A 95 17.07 -16.47 20.71
CA ALA A 95 17.21 -15.41 21.69
C ALA A 95 15.88 -15.01 22.35
N ALA A 96 14.78 -15.04 21.59
CA ALA A 96 13.43 -14.80 22.11
C ALA A 96 13.07 -15.82 23.20
N THR A 97 13.38 -17.09 22.96
CA THR A 97 13.20 -18.17 23.95
C THR A 97 14.09 -17.96 25.19
N GLU A 98 15.36 -17.59 24.99
CA GLU A 98 16.31 -17.38 26.09
C GLU A 98 15.95 -16.17 26.97
N LEU A 99 15.37 -15.13 26.38
CA LEU A 99 14.99 -13.89 27.06
C LEU A 99 13.53 -13.87 27.54
N ASP A 100 12.76 -14.92 27.26
CA ASP A 100 11.30 -14.98 27.47
C ASP A 100 10.56 -13.78 26.86
N LEU A 101 10.92 -13.44 25.62
CA LEU A 101 10.36 -12.31 24.86
C LEU A 101 9.63 -12.78 23.60
N GLU A 102 8.62 -12.03 23.18
CA GLU A 102 8.03 -12.25 21.86
C GLU A 102 9.09 -11.95 20.77
N PRO A 103 9.30 -12.84 19.78
CA PRO A 103 10.31 -12.62 18.74
C PRO A 103 10.17 -11.29 17.98
N SER A 104 8.93 -10.79 17.83
CA SER A 104 8.66 -9.52 17.15
C SER A 104 9.27 -8.31 17.87
N PHE A 105 9.43 -8.36 19.21
CA PHE A 105 10.11 -7.32 20.00
C PHE A 105 11.62 -7.27 19.77
N ILE A 106 12.24 -8.42 19.42
CA ILE A 106 13.65 -8.45 19.03
C ILE A 106 13.80 -7.89 17.62
N ALA A 107 13.06 -8.45 16.66
CA ALA A 107 13.02 -7.94 15.29
C ALA A 107 11.80 -8.45 14.50
N PRO A 108 11.01 -7.55 13.87
CA PRO A 108 9.97 -7.92 12.93
C PRO A 108 10.50 -8.67 11.70
N ARG A 109 9.66 -9.52 11.09
CA ARG A 109 10.06 -10.31 9.89
C ARG A 109 10.45 -9.43 8.70
N SER A 110 9.80 -8.27 8.54
CA SER A 110 10.17 -7.26 7.53
C SER A 110 11.58 -6.69 7.76
N THR A 111 11.94 -6.41 9.02
CA THR A 111 13.27 -5.94 9.42
C THR A 111 14.34 -6.98 9.14
N LEU A 112 14.10 -8.25 9.46
CA LEU A 112 15.03 -9.34 9.12
C LEU A 112 15.28 -9.44 7.62
N GLY A 113 14.22 -9.34 6.81
CA GLY A 113 14.34 -9.36 5.36
C GLY A 113 15.11 -8.15 4.81
N ALA A 114 14.90 -6.97 5.39
CA ALA A 114 15.62 -5.75 5.02
C ALA A 114 17.12 -5.85 5.35
N ILE A 115 17.47 -6.36 6.55
CA ILE A 115 18.86 -6.58 6.97
C ILE A 115 19.52 -7.70 6.15
N ALA A 116 18.77 -8.75 5.83
CA ALA A 116 19.27 -9.81 4.98
C ALA A 116 19.52 -9.33 3.55
N ALA A 117 18.75 -8.36 3.04
CA ALA A 117 19.02 -7.74 1.75
C ALA A 117 20.23 -6.80 1.81
N ASP A 118 20.36 -6.06 2.90
CA ASP A 118 21.38 -5.03 3.11
C ASP A 118 21.76 -4.95 4.60
N GLN A 119 22.93 -5.51 4.94
CA GLN A 119 23.39 -5.64 6.32
C GLN A 119 23.66 -4.29 6.99
N THR A 120 23.95 -3.24 6.21
CA THR A 120 24.20 -1.90 6.74
C THR A 120 22.96 -1.33 7.43
N ARG A 121 21.75 -1.82 7.08
CA ARG A 121 20.49 -1.40 7.69
C ARG A 121 20.33 -1.85 9.14
N ALA A 122 21.15 -2.79 9.62
CA ALA A 122 21.07 -3.24 11.01
C ALA A 122 21.29 -2.10 12.01
N THR A 123 22.17 -1.14 11.71
CA THR A 123 22.46 0.01 12.59
C THR A 123 21.30 1.01 12.64
N THR A 124 20.52 1.12 11.58
CA THR A 124 19.37 2.04 11.49
C THR A 124 18.07 1.40 11.98
N LEU A 125 17.90 0.09 11.79
CA LEU A 125 16.64 -0.60 12.07
C LEU A 125 16.59 -1.28 13.44
N LEU A 126 17.74 -1.46 14.11
CA LEU A 126 17.82 -2.15 15.40
C LEU A 126 18.54 -1.29 16.44
N VAL A 127 18.05 -1.33 17.67
CA VAL A 127 18.72 -0.69 18.81
C VAL A 127 19.91 -1.53 19.28
N PRO A 128 20.86 -0.96 20.07
CA PRO A 128 22.12 -1.64 20.42
C PRO A 128 21.96 -3.05 21.00
N TRP A 129 21.00 -3.27 21.91
CA TRP A 129 20.80 -4.60 22.50
C TRP A 129 20.27 -5.62 21.49
N GLN A 130 19.35 -5.23 20.59
CA GLN A 130 18.85 -6.10 19.51
C GLN A 130 19.95 -6.51 18.53
N ARG A 131 20.89 -5.60 18.24
CA ARG A 131 22.06 -5.88 17.40
C ARG A 131 22.97 -6.91 18.06
N ALA A 132 23.31 -6.70 19.33
CA ALA A 132 24.11 -7.65 20.10
C ALA A 132 23.45 -9.04 20.13
N THR A 133 22.13 -9.12 20.31
CA THR A 133 21.36 -10.36 20.31
C THR A 133 21.40 -11.11 18.96
N LEU A 134 21.46 -10.38 17.84
CA LEU A 134 21.46 -10.96 16.49
C LEU A 134 22.88 -11.15 15.91
N GLY A 135 23.91 -10.69 16.63
CA GLY A 135 25.32 -10.79 16.24
C GLY A 135 25.78 -9.71 15.26
N PHE A 136 25.27 -8.48 15.42
CA PHE A 136 25.64 -7.28 14.66
C PHE A 136 26.36 -6.25 15.53
#